data_AF-A0A810E1V4-F1
#
_entry.id   AF-A0A810E1V4-F1
#
_cell.length_a   1.000
_cell.length_b   1.000
_cell.length_c   1.000
_cell.angle_alpha   90.00
_cell.angle_beta   90.00
_cell.angle_gamma   90.00
#
_symmetry.space_group_name_H-M   'P 1'
#
loop_
_entity.id
_entity.type
_entity.pdbx_description
1 polymer ?
#
loop_
_entity_poly.entity_id
_entity_poly.type
_entity_poly.pdbx_seq_one_letter_code
_entity_poly.pdbx_strand_id
1 'polypeptide(L)'
;MIPWFRNLFADYRRTNGLTRKQVAIETGFSESFIQKFENEEILTNTRMENIFRLGDYMRMSKYNTLISLRDKTYVLGIDLSGDPVPEDIMFQELNNKYAINALGNLIDILSVDMAAVSVKTNISEVRLNEIKKSRLENFSVSVNEAILICKALNKKFSEIFALVAEDFRGDQNAINIAQTLQNYIENQRIPETTFGSEIAIDISNDEKEFLIEMLTAFRKLRLSPQKPDHNKQ
;
A
#
# COMPACT_ATOMS: atom_id res chain seq x y z
N MET A 1 5.76 5.24 -7.61
CA MET A 1 6.82 4.28 -7.21
C MET A 1 7.28 4.61 -5.81
N ILE A 2 7.59 3.61 -4.97
CA ILE A 2 8.22 3.85 -3.66
C ILE A 2 9.72 4.12 -3.86
N PRO A 3 10.23 5.33 -3.55
CA PRO A 3 11.64 5.65 -3.70
C PRO A 3 12.46 4.90 -2.66
N TRP A 4 13.67 4.48 -3.06
CA TRP A 4 14.56 3.77 -2.17
C TRP A 4 15.26 4.74 -1.23
N PHE A 5 15.29 4.39 0.07
CA PHE A 5 15.87 5.20 1.13
C PHE A 5 17.31 5.67 0.84
N ARG A 6 18.17 4.81 0.25
CA ARG A 6 19.54 5.24 -0.13
C ARG A 6 19.55 6.31 -1.20
N ASN A 7 18.63 6.23 -2.16
CA ASN A 7 18.53 7.19 -3.26
C ASN A 7 18.01 8.52 -2.71
N LEU A 8 16.97 8.46 -1.86
CA LEU A 8 16.48 9.64 -1.14
C LEU A 8 17.59 10.32 -0.35
N PHE A 9 18.41 9.55 0.35
CA PHE A 9 19.54 10.08 1.11
C PHE A 9 20.63 10.71 0.24
N ALA A 10 21.01 10.04 -0.85
CA ALA A 10 21.97 10.58 -1.81
C ALA A 10 21.45 11.87 -2.46
N ASP A 11 20.17 11.90 -2.83
CA ASP A 11 19.53 13.06 -3.45
C ASP A 11 19.39 14.21 -2.46
N TYR A 12 18.93 13.95 -1.24
CA TYR A 12 18.92 14.95 -0.16
C TYR A 12 20.29 15.60 0.02
N ARG A 13 21.36 14.78 0.09
CA ARG A 13 22.72 15.29 0.23
C ARG A 13 23.12 16.17 -0.95
N ARG A 14 22.87 15.72 -2.19
CA ARG A 14 23.22 16.46 -3.42
C ARG A 14 22.44 17.76 -3.54
N THR A 15 21.14 17.75 -3.30
CA THR A 15 20.26 18.93 -3.40
C THR A 15 20.62 20.00 -2.38
N ASN A 16 21.14 19.63 -1.22
CA ASN A 16 21.62 20.55 -0.20
C ASN A 16 23.11 20.92 -0.35
N GLY A 17 23.80 20.47 -1.41
CA GLY A 17 25.21 20.78 -1.65
C GLY A 17 26.18 20.18 -0.62
N LEU A 18 25.77 19.13 0.08
CA LEU A 18 26.51 18.55 1.20
C LEU A 18 27.55 17.52 0.70
N THR A 19 28.76 17.62 1.22
CA THR A 19 29.80 16.59 1.06
C THR A 19 29.54 15.42 2.01
N ARG A 20 30.04 14.23 1.68
CA ARG A 20 29.94 13.07 2.59
C ARG A 20 30.64 13.34 3.92
N LYS A 21 31.73 14.08 3.90
CA LYS A 21 32.44 14.55 5.10
C LYS A 21 31.58 15.42 6.01
N GLN A 22 30.83 16.38 5.46
CA GLN A 22 29.90 17.21 6.25
C GLN A 22 28.81 16.35 6.89
N VAL A 23 28.19 15.47 6.11
CA VAL A 23 27.17 14.56 6.62
C VAL A 23 27.73 13.64 7.70
N ALA A 24 28.94 13.11 7.53
CA ALA A 24 29.63 12.30 8.54
C ALA A 24 29.80 13.05 9.88
N ILE A 25 30.18 14.33 9.83
CA ILE A 25 30.31 15.18 11.03
C ILE A 25 28.94 15.37 11.70
N GLU A 26 27.91 15.72 10.95
CA GLU A 26 26.58 16.05 11.49
C GLU A 26 25.84 14.80 12.01
N THR A 27 26.00 13.67 11.34
CA THR A 27 25.37 12.40 11.71
C THR A 27 26.22 11.56 12.64
N GLY A 28 27.48 11.93 12.91
CA GLY A 28 28.44 11.14 13.69
C GLY A 28 28.81 9.78 13.09
N PHE A 29 28.48 9.53 11.83
CA PHE A 29 28.94 8.35 11.08
C PHE A 29 30.30 8.60 10.43
N SER A 30 30.98 7.53 9.99
CA SER A 30 32.19 7.70 9.20
C SER A 30 31.86 8.03 7.74
N GLU A 31 32.74 8.78 7.06
CA GLU A 31 32.58 9.07 5.63
C GLU A 31 32.53 7.79 4.79
N SER A 32 33.31 6.76 5.19
CA SER A 32 33.26 5.44 4.56
C SER A 32 31.90 4.76 4.73
N PHE A 33 31.27 4.86 5.90
CA PHE A 33 29.92 4.34 6.11
C PHE A 33 28.92 5.03 5.17
N ILE A 34 28.97 6.36 5.08
CA ILE A 34 28.11 7.15 4.19
C ILE A 34 28.30 6.73 2.72
N GLN A 35 29.54 6.60 2.26
CA GLN A 35 29.83 6.15 0.90
C GLN A 35 29.30 4.74 0.62
N LYS A 36 29.61 3.79 1.50
CA LYS A 36 29.16 2.39 1.38
C LYS A 36 27.64 2.28 1.40
N PHE A 37 26.99 3.11 2.20
CA PHE A 37 25.54 3.18 2.28
C PHE A 37 24.90 3.65 0.96
N GLU A 38 25.40 4.74 0.39
CA GLU A 38 24.96 5.21 -0.94
C GLU A 38 25.20 4.17 -2.03
N ASN A 39 26.34 3.47 -1.96
CA ASN A 39 26.75 2.43 -2.90
C ASN A 39 26.04 1.08 -2.69
N GLU A 40 25.12 0.95 -1.72
CA GLU A 40 24.40 -0.31 -1.37
C GLU A 40 25.28 -1.42 -0.76
N GLU A 41 26.56 -1.17 -0.51
CA GLU A 41 27.51 -2.18 0.00
C GLU A 41 27.19 -2.68 1.42
N ILE A 42 26.42 -1.92 2.21
CA ILE A 42 26.16 -2.24 3.63
C ILE A 42 24.68 -2.17 4.03
N LEU A 43 23.75 -1.90 3.11
CA LEU A 43 22.35 -1.61 3.47
C LEU A 43 21.69 -2.78 4.20
N THR A 44 21.89 -4.01 3.71
CA THR A 44 21.34 -5.24 4.27
C THR A 44 21.82 -5.54 5.69
N ASN A 45 23.03 -5.07 6.05
CA ASN A 45 23.67 -5.28 7.35
C ASN A 45 23.58 -4.06 8.28
N THR A 46 22.98 -2.96 7.82
CA THR A 46 22.87 -1.74 8.61
C THR A 46 21.79 -1.90 9.68
N ARG A 47 22.15 -1.63 10.94
CA ARG A 47 21.21 -1.64 12.07
C ARG A 47 20.10 -0.61 11.86
N MET A 48 18.88 -0.94 12.28
CA MET A 48 17.73 -0.06 12.10
C MET A 48 17.84 1.28 12.82
N GLU A 49 18.51 1.33 13.97
CA GLU A 49 18.79 2.58 14.67
C GLU A 49 19.57 3.57 13.78
N ASN A 50 20.53 3.07 13.00
CA ASN A 50 21.32 3.90 12.10
C ASN A 50 20.48 4.42 10.93
N ILE A 51 19.57 3.57 10.41
CA ILE A 51 18.63 3.96 9.35
C ILE A 51 17.71 5.08 9.84
N PHE A 52 17.13 4.93 11.04
CA PHE A 52 16.29 5.98 11.61
C PHE A 52 17.06 7.26 11.88
N ARG A 53 18.30 7.18 12.37
CA ARG A 53 19.13 8.37 12.56
C ARG A 53 19.40 9.12 11.25
N LEU A 54 19.60 8.42 10.14
CA LEU A 54 19.70 9.03 8.81
C LEU A 54 18.34 9.62 8.34
N GLY A 55 17.23 8.94 8.65
CA GLY A 55 15.88 9.44 8.36
C GLY A 55 15.57 10.74 9.11
N ASP A 56 15.86 10.76 10.41
CA ASP A 56 15.71 11.92 11.30
C ASP A 56 16.57 13.10 10.81
N TYR A 57 17.80 12.82 10.37
CA TYR A 57 18.69 13.83 9.77
C TYR A 57 18.10 14.47 8.50
N MET A 58 17.38 13.69 7.69
CA MET A 58 16.63 14.20 6.52
C MET A 58 15.25 14.77 6.87
N ARG A 59 14.84 14.73 8.14
CA ARG A 59 13.48 15.06 8.63
C ARG A 59 12.38 14.18 8.02
N MET A 60 12.73 12.96 7.62
CA MET A 60 11.75 11.97 7.17
C MET A 60 11.01 11.37 8.35
N SER A 61 9.74 11.04 8.15
CA SER A 61 8.98 10.27 9.12
C SER A 61 9.55 8.86 9.23
N LYS A 62 9.41 8.23 10.40
CA LYS A 62 9.73 6.80 10.57
C LYS A 62 8.93 5.93 9.59
N TYR A 63 7.71 6.34 9.28
CA TYR A 63 6.83 5.69 8.30
C TYR A 63 7.48 5.64 6.91
N ASN A 64 7.82 6.80 6.32
CA ASN A 64 8.42 6.82 4.99
C ASN A 64 9.84 6.22 5.00
N THR A 65 10.57 6.37 6.10
CA THR A 65 11.87 5.69 6.28
C THR A 65 11.70 4.17 6.14
N LEU A 66 10.67 3.58 6.74
CA LEU A 66 10.41 2.13 6.70
C LEU A 66 9.96 1.65 5.32
N ILE A 67 8.97 2.31 4.69
CA ILE A 67 8.46 1.87 3.39
C ILE A 67 9.52 1.95 2.29
N SER A 68 10.46 2.90 2.41
CA SER A 68 11.55 3.09 1.46
C SER A 68 12.66 2.05 1.58
N LEU A 69 12.59 1.10 2.52
CA LEU A 69 13.53 -0.03 2.62
C LEU A 69 12.99 -1.22 1.79
N ARG A 70 13.66 -1.52 0.67
CA ARG A 70 13.17 -2.54 -0.28
C ARG A 70 13.19 -3.98 0.25
N ASP A 71 14.17 -4.34 1.08
CA ASP A 71 14.47 -5.74 1.43
C ASP A 71 13.74 -6.26 2.67
N LYS A 72 12.87 -5.45 3.25
CA LYS A 72 12.09 -5.86 4.42
C LYS A 72 10.63 -5.60 4.13
N THR A 73 9.85 -6.68 4.12
CA THR A 73 8.40 -6.66 4.21
C THR A 73 8.01 -6.12 5.59
N TYR A 74 8.24 -4.83 5.78
CA TYR A 74 7.69 -4.14 6.94
C TYR A 74 6.18 -4.12 6.76
N VAL A 75 5.52 -5.04 7.46
CA VAL A 75 4.11 -4.91 7.76
C VAL A 75 4.02 -3.66 8.63
N LEU A 76 3.47 -2.58 8.07
CA LEU A 76 3.31 -1.31 8.79
C LEU A 76 2.24 -1.40 9.89
N GLY A 77 1.51 -2.52 9.99
CA GLY A 77 0.64 -2.84 11.12
C GLY A 77 1.45 -3.57 12.20
N ILE A 78 1.61 -3.02 13.39
CA ILE A 78 0.53 -2.94 14.38
C ILE A 78 0.21 -1.52 14.88
N ASP A 79 1.04 -0.50 14.66
CA ASP A 79 0.74 0.86 15.12
C ASP A 79 1.18 1.91 14.08
N LEU A 80 0.34 2.13 13.07
CA LEU A 80 0.32 3.44 12.41
C LEU A 80 -0.27 4.46 13.41
N SER A 81 0.47 4.77 14.48
CA SER A 81 0.06 5.76 15.49
C SER A 81 0.28 7.16 14.93
N GLY A 82 -0.58 7.57 14.00
CA GLY A 82 -0.77 8.95 13.61
C GLY A 82 -2.03 9.51 14.27
N ASP A 83 -2.12 10.83 14.33
CA ASP A 83 -3.34 11.53 14.74
C ASP A 83 -4.25 11.65 13.52
N PRO A 84 -5.38 10.92 13.45
CA PRO A 84 -6.24 10.93 12.27
C PRO A 84 -6.72 12.35 11.95
N VAL A 85 -6.80 12.65 10.65
CA VAL A 85 -7.31 13.93 10.15
C VAL A 85 -8.74 13.75 9.63
N PRO A 86 -9.50 14.84 9.44
CA PRO A 86 -10.75 14.82 8.68
C PRO A 86 -10.59 14.20 7.27
N GLU A 87 -11.60 13.45 6.81
CA GLU A 87 -11.54 12.72 5.53
C GLU A 87 -11.42 13.65 4.31
N ASP A 88 -12.02 14.84 4.35
CA ASP A 88 -11.90 15.86 3.30
C ASP A 88 -10.44 16.33 3.13
N ILE A 89 -9.73 16.51 4.25
CA ILE A 89 -8.29 16.82 4.24
C ILE A 89 -7.49 15.64 3.68
N MET A 90 -7.83 14.40 4.08
CA MET A 90 -7.20 13.20 3.53
C MET A 90 -7.35 13.15 1.99
N PHE A 91 -8.56 13.31 1.45
CA PHE A 91 -8.78 13.29 0.00
C PHE A 91 -8.07 14.44 -0.73
N GLN A 92 -8.03 15.63 -0.13
CA GLN A 92 -7.29 16.77 -0.69
C GLN A 92 -5.79 16.47 -0.76
N GLU A 93 -5.21 15.90 0.29
CA GLU A 93 -3.79 15.55 0.35
C GLU A 93 -3.44 14.40 -0.61
N LEU A 94 -4.30 13.38 -0.74
CA LEU A 94 -4.14 12.30 -1.73
C LEU A 94 -4.13 12.81 -3.17
N ASN A 95 -4.90 13.86 -3.47
CA ASN A 95 -4.93 14.43 -4.81
C ASN A 95 -3.71 15.29 -5.15
N ASN A 96 -2.99 15.81 -4.15
CA ASN A 96 -1.97 16.83 -4.35
C ASN A 96 -0.55 16.39 -4.01
N LYS A 97 -0.37 15.43 -3.08
CA LYS A 97 0.95 15.13 -2.48
C LYS A 97 1.29 13.66 -2.34
N TYR A 98 0.30 12.78 -2.30
CA TYR A 98 0.53 11.38 -1.97
C TYR A 98 0.00 10.43 -3.03
N ALA A 99 0.79 9.40 -3.33
CA ALA A 99 0.39 8.30 -4.17
C ALA A 99 0.21 7.02 -3.34
N ILE A 100 -0.77 6.19 -3.71
CA ILE A 100 -0.91 4.83 -3.18
C ILE A 100 -0.02 3.90 -4.02
N ASN A 101 0.84 3.13 -3.36
CA ASN A 101 1.71 2.15 -4.01
C ASN A 101 1.68 0.81 -3.27
N ALA A 102 1.85 -0.28 -4.03
CA ALA A 102 1.89 -1.63 -3.48
C ALA A 102 3.11 -1.87 -2.59
N LEU A 103 2.91 -2.67 -1.53
CA LEU A 103 3.99 -3.25 -0.73
C LEU A 103 4.41 -4.62 -1.26
N GLY A 104 5.55 -5.12 -0.78
CA GLY A 104 6.08 -6.44 -1.16
C GLY A 104 5.08 -7.58 -0.95
N ASN A 105 4.35 -7.56 0.16
CA ASN A 105 3.34 -8.59 0.46
C ASN A 105 2.26 -8.72 -0.62
N LEU A 106 1.84 -7.61 -1.23
CA LEU A 106 0.85 -7.67 -2.32
C LEU A 106 1.43 -8.35 -3.56
N ILE A 107 2.74 -8.18 -3.81
CA ILE A 107 3.44 -8.84 -4.90
C ILE A 107 3.42 -10.35 -4.71
N ASP A 108 3.73 -10.81 -3.50
CA ASP A 108 3.77 -12.24 -3.19
C ASP A 108 2.38 -12.86 -3.31
N ILE A 109 1.36 -12.22 -2.73
CA ILE A 109 -0.04 -12.68 -2.80
C ILE A 109 -0.53 -12.75 -4.25
N LEU A 110 -0.36 -11.66 -5.02
CA LEU A 110 -0.84 -11.63 -6.41
C LEU A 110 -0.04 -12.55 -7.33
N SER A 111 1.18 -12.95 -6.96
CA SER A 111 1.93 -13.92 -7.78
C SER A 111 1.37 -15.34 -7.64
N VAL A 112 0.57 -15.62 -6.61
CA VAL A 112 -0.10 -16.90 -6.38
C VAL A 112 -1.56 -16.86 -6.85
N ASP A 113 -2.31 -15.82 -6.46
CA ASP A 113 -3.78 -15.82 -6.53
C ASP A 113 -4.39 -14.78 -7.47
N MET A 114 -3.64 -14.28 -8.47
CA MET A 114 -4.08 -13.20 -9.36
C MET A 114 -5.49 -13.40 -9.94
N ALA A 115 -5.77 -14.59 -10.47
CA ALA A 115 -7.06 -14.90 -11.08
C ALA A 115 -8.21 -14.86 -10.04
N ALA A 116 -7.97 -15.33 -8.81
CA ALA A 116 -8.97 -15.29 -7.76
C ALA A 116 -9.26 -13.85 -7.31
N VAL A 117 -8.22 -13.02 -7.17
CA VAL A 117 -8.38 -11.60 -6.81
C VAL A 117 -9.09 -10.84 -7.92
N SER A 118 -8.76 -11.09 -9.19
CA SER A 118 -9.43 -10.52 -10.35
C SER A 118 -10.94 -10.78 -10.31
N VAL A 119 -11.34 -12.01 -10.04
CA VAL A 119 -12.77 -12.40 -9.96
C VAL A 119 -13.50 -11.74 -8.79
N LYS A 120 -12.85 -11.62 -7.62
CA LYS A 120 -13.44 -11.00 -6.43
C LYS A 120 -13.56 -9.48 -6.54
N THR A 121 -12.57 -8.84 -7.16
CA THR A 121 -12.48 -7.37 -7.26
C THR A 121 -13.10 -6.81 -8.53
N ASN A 122 -13.32 -7.65 -9.55
CA ASN A 122 -13.66 -7.24 -10.91
C ASN A 122 -12.59 -6.32 -11.56
N ILE A 123 -11.36 -6.37 -11.06
CA ILE A 123 -10.18 -5.70 -11.64
C ILE A 123 -9.50 -6.69 -12.58
N SER A 124 -9.18 -6.27 -13.80
CA SER A 124 -8.52 -7.15 -14.78
C SER A 124 -7.14 -7.59 -14.28
N GLU A 125 -6.70 -8.79 -14.67
CA GLU A 125 -5.38 -9.30 -14.32
C GLU A 125 -4.24 -8.41 -14.84
N VAL A 126 -4.44 -7.76 -15.99
CA VAL A 126 -3.52 -6.74 -16.52
C VAL A 126 -3.39 -5.59 -15.53
N ARG A 127 -4.52 -5.05 -15.05
CA ARG A 127 -4.52 -3.96 -14.09
C ARG A 127 -3.98 -4.37 -12.72
N LEU A 128 -4.27 -5.58 -12.24
CA LEU A 128 -3.67 -6.12 -11.02
C LEU A 128 -2.14 -6.25 -11.14
N ASN A 129 -1.62 -6.60 -12.31
CA ASN A 129 -0.17 -6.60 -12.57
C ASN A 129 0.43 -5.19 -12.52
N GLU A 130 -0.24 -4.17 -13.04
CA GLU A 130 0.19 -2.78 -12.92
C GLU A 130 0.20 -2.32 -11.45
N ILE A 131 -0.87 -2.61 -10.71
CA ILE A 131 -0.97 -2.32 -9.27
C ILE A 131 0.16 -3.00 -8.52
N LYS A 132 0.43 -4.28 -8.80
CA LYS A 132 1.57 -5.03 -8.25
C LYS A 132 2.90 -4.33 -8.52
N LYS A 133 3.09 -3.84 -9.75
CA LYS A 133 4.31 -3.14 -10.18
C LYS A 133 4.42 -1.71 -9.68
N SER A 134 3.34 -1.09 -9.18
CA SER A 134 3.35 0.28 -8.65
C SER A 134 4.40 0.52 -7.55
N ARG A 135 4.86 -0.53 -6.87
CA ARG A 135 6.00 -0.46 -5.96
C ARG A 135 7.28 0.04 -6.63
N LEU A 136 7.54 -0.44 -7.85
CA LEU A 136 8.77 -0.28 -8.62
C LEU A 136 8.62 0.61 -9.85
N GLU A 137 7.39 0.81 -10.31
CA GLU A 137 7.05 1.54 -11.53
C GLU A 137 6.02 2.62 -11.22
N ASN A 138 5.86 3.58 -12.13
CA ASN A 138 4.93 4.70 -11.97
C ASN A 138 3.53 4.34 -12.45
N PHE A 139 2.90 3.41 -11.71
CA PHE A 139 1.46 3.17 -11.83
C PHE A 139 0.73 3.83 -10.67
N SER A 140 -0.31 4.60 -10.98
CA SER A 140 -1.23 5.13 -9.97
C SER A 140 -2.16 4.03 -9.49
N VAL A 141 -2.41 3.97 -8.19
CA VAL A 141 -3.43 3.11 -7.58
C VAL A 141 -4.49 4.02 -6.99
N SER A 142 -5.74 3.82 -7.39
CA SER A 142 -6.86 4.59 -6.85
C SER A 142 -7.29 4.08 -5.48
N VAL A 143 -7.95 4.95 -4.71
CA VAL A 143 -8.55 4.57 -3.41
C VAL A 143 -9.55 3.42 -3.58
N ASN A 144 -10.37 3.46 -4.64
CA ASN A 144 -11.35 2.40 -4.93
C ASN A 144 -10.69 1.04 -5.21
N GLU A 145 -9.60 1.01 -5.99
CA GLU A 145 -8.84 -0.22 -6.21
C GLU A 145 -8.24 -0.74 -4.91
N ALA A 146 -7.68 0.15 -4.07
CA ALA A 146 -7.15 -0.22 -2.77
C ALA A 146 -8.25 -0.83 -1.86
N ILE A 147 -9.45 -0.24 -1.80
CA ILE A 147 -10.59 -0.77 -1.05
C ILE A 147 -10.96 -2.17 -1.53
N LEU A 148 -11.16 -2.35 -2.83
CA LEU A 148 -11.59 -3.62 -3.41
C LEU A 148 -10.57 -4.73 -3.12
N ILE A 149 -9.28 -4.45 -3.31
CA ILE A 149 -8.20 -5.41 -3.07
C ILE A 149 -8.09 -5.72 -1.57
N CYS A 150 -8.10 -4.71 -0.70
CA CYS A 150 -8.10 -4.90 0.74
C CYS A 150 -9.27 -5.80 1.16
N LYS A 151 -10.48 -5.55 0.67
CA LYS A 151 -11.67 -6.35 0.97
C LYS A 151 -11.56 -7.78 0.47
N ALA A 152 -11.13 -7.97 -0.78
CA ALA A 152 -11.01 -9.29 -1.40
C ALA A 152 -9.96 -10.21 -0.70
N LEU A 153 -8.90 -9.59 -0.17
CA LEU A 153 -7.81 -10.29 0.51
C LEU A 153 -7.97 -10.37 2.04
N ASN A 154 -8.95 -9.66 2.61
CA ASN A 154 -9.10 -9.50 4.07
C ASN A 154 -7.80 -9.01 4.75
N LYS A 155 -7.15 -7.99 4.17
CA LYS A 155 -5.84 -7.45 4.59
C LYS A 155 -5.86 -5.94 4.80
N LYS A 156 -5.48 -5.43 5.97
CA LYS A 156 -5.47 -3.99 6.26
C LYS A 156 -4.67 -3.24 5.20
N PHE A 157 -5.01 -1.97 4.96
CA PHE A 157 -4.27 -1.14 4.00
C PHE A 157 -2.76 -1.19 4.24
N SER A 158 -2.32 -1.04 5.50
CA SER A 158 -0.91 -1.06 5.91
C SER A 158 -0.19 -2.41 5.70
N GLU A 159 -0.90 -3.50 5.41
CA GLU A 159 -0.30 -4.80 5.15
C GLU A 159 0.12 -4.97 3.69
N ILE A 160 -0.55 -4.28 2.76
CA ILE A 160 -0.42 -4.52 1.31
C ILE A 160 -0.20 -3.26 0.48
N PHE A 161 -0.45 -2.07 1.04
CA PHE A 161 -0.25 -0.77 0.41
C PHE A 161 0.50 0.19 1.35
N ALA A 162 1.10 1.20 0.74
CA ALA A 162 1.67 2.35 1.43
C ALA A 162 1.28 3.64 0.70
N LEU A 163 1.27 4.72 1.47
CA LEU A 163 1.21 6.08 0.97
C LEU A 163 2.62 6.60 0.81
N VAL A 164 2.91 7.15 -0.36
CA VAL A 164 4.24 7.67 -0.69
C VAL A 164 4.09 9.15 -0.95
N ALA A 165 4.86 9.96 -0.24
CA ALA A 165 4.95 11.39 -0.54
C ALA A 165 5.73 11.60 -1.85
N GLU A 166 5.21 12.47 -2.72
CA GLU A 166 5.92 12.87 -3.94
C GLU A 166 7.17 13.70 -3.63
N ASP A 167 7.18 14.42 -2.49
CA ASP A 167 8.33 15.13 -1.95
C ASP A 167 8.69 14.66 -0.52
N PHE A 168 9.98 14.55 -0.24
CA PHE A 168 10.48 14.24 1.11
C PHE A 168 10.21 15.36 2.13
N ARG A 169 9.70 16.51 1.67
CA ARG A 169 9.41 17.69 2.50
C ARG A 169 7.98 17.68 3.05
N GLY A 170 7.03 17.02 2.38
CA GLY A 170 5.64 16.85 2.83
C GLY A 170 5.39 15.62 3.71
N ASP A 171 6.44 14.93 4.13
CA ASP A 171 6.37 13.61 4.79
C ASP A 171 5.76 13.63 6.21
N GLN A 172 5.82 14.75 6.94
CA GLN A 172 5.47 14.74 8.36
C GLN A 172 4.02 14.32 8.65
N ASN A 173 3.10 14.55 7.71
CA ASN A 173 1.69 14.16 7.85
C ASN A 173 1.36 12.80 7.20
N ALA A 174 2.30 12.16 6.51
CA ALA A 174 2.04 10.93 5.75
C ALA A 174 1.44 9.83 6.63
N ILE A 175 1.91 9.72 7.88
CA ILE A 175 1.39 8.77 8.86
C ILE A 175 -0.07 9.05 9.24
N ASN A 176 -0.44 10.31 9.43
CA ASN A 176 -1.79 10.72 9.79
C ASN A 176 -2.77 10.47 8.63
N ILE A 177 -2.34 10.81 7.40
CA ILE A 177 -3.11 10.53 6.18
C ILE A 177 -3.27 9.02 5.99
N ALA A 178 -2.20 8.24 6.17
CA ALA A 178 -2.25 6.78 6.03
C ALA A 178 -3.14 6.12 7.07
N GLN A 179 -3.11 6.60 8.31
CA GLN A 179 -4.01 6.11 9.36
C GLN A 179 -5.46 6.45 9.05
N THR A 180 -5.73 7.67 8.56
CA THR A 180 -7.08 8.08 8.15
C THR A 180 -7.59 7.23 6.99
N LEU A 181 -6.77 7.00 5.96
CA LEU A 181 -7.12 6.17 4.81
C LEU A 181 -7.36 4.71 5.21
N GLN A 182 -6.54 4.16 6.11
CA GLN A 182 -6.77 2.83 6.64
C GLN A 182 -8.13 2.75 7.35
N ASN A 183 -8.43 3.69 8.25
CA ASN A 183 -9.71 3.72 8.96
C ASN A 183 -10.89 3.86 8.00
N TYR A 184 -10.77 4.72 6.99
CA TYR A 184 -11.76 4.85 5.92
C TYR A 184 -11.99 3.52 5.21
N ILE A 185 -10.93 2.83 4.77
CA ILE A 185 -11.03 1.52 4.10
C ILE A 185 -11.65 0.46 5.02
N GLU A 186 -11.29 0.43 6.30
CA GLU A 186 -11.88 -0.49 7.27
C GLU A 186 -13.38 -0.23 7.45
N ASN A 187 -13.80 1.03 7.50
CA ASN A 187 -15.22 1.39 7.57
C ASN A 187 -15.98 0.93 6.32
N GLN A 188 -15.37 0.96 5.14
CA GLN A 188 -15.95 0.45 3.88
C GLN A 188 -16.01 -1.08 3.80
N ARG A 189 -15.31 -1.81 4.70
CA ARG A 189 -15.39 -3.27 4.79
C ARG A 189 -16.54 -3.74 5.63
N ILE A 190 -16.91 -2.97 6.66
CA ILE A 190 -18.13 -3.22 7.40
C ILE A 190 -19.24 -3.14 6.36
N PRO A 191 -20.01 -4.23 6.14
CA PRO A 191 -21.12 -4.14 5.22
C PRO A 191 -22.03 -3.03 5.74
N GLU A 192 -22.26 -1.99 4.94
CA GLU A 192 -23.48 -1.21 5.11
C GLU A 192 -24.62 -2.24 5.07
N THR A 193 -25.16 -2.57 6.24
CA THR A 193 -26.36 -3.36 6.38
C THR A 193 -27.52 -2.56 5.80
N THR A 194 -27.63 -2.55 4.48
CA THR A 194 -28.75 -1.97 3.75
C THR A 194 -28.85 -2.61 2.36
N PHE A 195 -28.92 -3.93 2.33
CA PHE A 195 -29.69 -4.63 1.30
C PHE A 195 -30.34 -5.84 1.96
N GLY A 196 -31.60 -5.68 2.38
CA GLY A 196 -32.40 -6.77 2.96
C GLY A 196 -32.97 -6.53 4.35
N SER A 197 -33.33 -5.30 4.74
CA SER A 197 -34.19 -5.10 5.92
C SER A 197 -35.59 -5.73 5.80
N GLU A 198 -35.90 -6.46 4.70
CA GLU A 198 -37.15 -7.22 4.55
C GLU A 198 -37.00 -8.66 4.02
N ILE A 199 -35.79 -9.21 3.86
CA ILE A 199 -35.65 -10.67 3.66
C ILE A 199 -34.46 -11.17 4.48
N ALA A 200 -34.73 -11.51 5.73
CA ALA A 200 -33.82 -12.30 6.56
C ALA A 200 -33.78 -13.73 6.00
N ILE A 201 -32.99 -13.94 4.95
CA ILE A 201 -32.53 -15.29 4.63
C ILE A 201 -31.39 -15.55 5.59
N ASP A 202 -31.63 -16.41 6.57
CA ASP A 202 -30.62 -16.86 7.52
C ASP A 202 -29.69 -17.84 6.80
N ILE A 203 -28.79 -17.28 5.99
CA ILE A 203 -27.80 -18.05 5.23
C ILE A 203 -26.60 -18.29 6.16
N SER A 204 -26.31 -19.56 6.41
CA SER A 204 -25.16 -19.99 7.20
C SER A 204 -23.84 -19.52 6.56
N ASN A 205 -22.76 -19.46 7.35
CA ASN A 205 -21.44 -19.09 6.83
C ASN A 205 -20.98 -20.06 5.73
N ASP A 206 -21.28 -21.35 5.87
CA ASP A 206 -20.91 -22.40 4.91
C ASP A 206 -21.63 -22.19 3.56
N GLU A 207 -22.91 -21.81 3.59
CA GLU A 207 -23.68 -21.50 2.38
C GLU A 207 -23.19 -20.22 1.69
N LYS A 208 -22.75 -19.22 2.46
CA LYS A 208 -22.11 -18.02 1.90
C LYS A 208 -20.79 -18.38 1.20
N GLU A 209 -19.95 -19.21 1.83
CA GLU A 209 -18.70 -19.68 1.22
C GLU A 209 -18.98 -20.46 -0.06
N PHE A 210 -19.96 -21.37 -0.03
CA PHE A 210 -20.37 -22.14 -1.21
C PHE A 210 -20.87 -21.25 -2.36
N LEU A 211 -21.72 -20.24 -2.07
CA LEU A 211 -22.21 -19.30 -3.08
C LEU A 211 -21.09 -18.45 -3.67
N ILE A 212 -20.13 -18.02 -2.85
CA ILE A 212 -18.93 -17.30 -3.30
C ILE A 212 -18.08 -18.20 -4.20
N GLU A 213 -17.90 -19.47 -3.85
CA GLU A 213 -17.14 -20.43 -4.63
C GLU A 213 -17.81 -20.72 -5.98
N MET A 214 -19.14 -20.92 -5.99
CA MET A 214 -19.96 -21.04 -7.19
C MET A 214 -19.83 -19.81 -8.10
N LEU A 215 -20.04 -18.60 -7.55
CA LEU A 215 -19.87 -17.34 -8.31
C LEU A 215 -18.46 -17.21 -8.88
N THR A 216 -17.46 -17.63 -8.10
CA THR A 216 -16.06 -17.63 -8.53
C THR A 216 -15.84 -18.57 -9.69
N ALA A 217 -16.37 -19.79 -9.63
CA ALA A 217 -16.30 -20.77 -10.71
C ALA A 217 -17.05 -20.29 -11.97
N PHE A 218 -18.26 -19.76 -11.83
CA PHE A 218 -19.05 -19.20 -12.93
C PHE A 218 -18.30 -18.08 -13.67
N ARG A 219 -17.70 -17.15 -12.93
CA ARG A 219 -16.93 -16.05 -13.50
C ARG A 219 -15.63 -16.53 -14.15
N LYS A 220 -14.92 -17.48 -13.54
CA LYS A 220 -13.73 -18.12 -14.15
C LYS A 220 -14.05 -18.77 -15.49
N LEU A 221 -15.22 -19.38 -15.61
CA LEU A 221 -15.69 -20.04 -16.83
C LEU A 221 -16.33 -19.07 -17.85
N ARG A 222 -16.39 -17.76 -17.56
CA ARG A 222 -17.08 -16.73 -18.37
C ARG A 222 -18.52 -17.11 -18.74
N LEU A 223 -19.19 -17.83 -17.85
CA LEU A 223 -20.57 -18.23 -18.06
C LEU A 223 -21.48 -17.04 -17.75
N SER A 224 -22.02 -16.41 -18.79
CA SER A 224 -23.08 -15.41 -18.63
C SER A 224 -24.35 -16.10 -18.15
N PRO A 225 -25.07 -15.53 -17.17
CA PRO A 225 -26.40 -16.04 -16.82
C PRO A 225 -27.29 -15.96 -18.07
N GLN A 226 -27.78 -17.11 -18.52
CA GLN A 226 -28.80 -17.15 -19.57
C GLN A 226 -30.02 -16.42 -19.02
N LYS A 227 -30.40 -15.30 -19.64
CA LYS A 227 -31.70 -14.68 -19.36
C LYS A 227 -32.76 -15.73 -19.66
N PRO A 228 -33.69 -16.02 -18.74
CA PRO A 228 -34.84 -16.86 -19.06
C PRO A 228 -35.57 -16.22 -20.25
N ASP A 229 -35.68 -16.99 -21.32
CA ASP A 229 -36.36 -16.59 -22.55
C ASP A 229 -37.86 -16.61 -22.26
N HIS A 230 -38.41 -15.47 -21.82
CA HIS A 230 -39.82 -15.35 -21.44
C HIS A 230 -40.79 -15.37 -22.64
N ASN A 231 -40.33 -15.69 -23.85
CA ASN A 231 -41.15 -15.76 -25.06
C ASN A 231 -41.44 -17.20 -25.51
N LYS A 232 -41.93 -18.04 -24.59
CA LYS A 232 -42.67 -19.26 -24.95
C LYS A 232 -43.92 -19.39 -24.09
N GLN A 233 -44.95 -18.64 -24.45
CA GLN A 233 -46.36 -19.03 -24.28
C GLN A 233 -47.10 -18.69 -25.56
#